data_AF-A0A2J5HR30-F1
#
_entry.id   AF-A0A2J5HR30-F1
#
_cell.length_a   1.000
_cell.length_b   1.000
_cell.length_c   1.000
_cell.angle_alpha   90.00
_cell.angle_beta   90.00
_cell.angle_gamma   90.00
#
_symmetry.space_group_name_H-M   'P 1'
#
loop_
_entity.id
_entity.type
_entity.pdbx_description
1 polymer ?
#
loop_
_entity_poly.entity_id
_entity_poly.type
_entity_poly.pdbx_seq_one_letter_code
_entity_poly.pdbx_strand_id
1 'polypeptide(L)'
;MKFPASILSIFLFFLAFVSISDALAIPQENTNILPEEDQQLDSGHLVKRGCVPSKPSDVCTDVPTVAFLVTKIQQHGKVGKRDSLFYSDLGGSGAIAKASDWYKKNVPKGRGSVAFDNIINEKWYKAQANALGGSMAKVDQFQKRLSQAFAEASQGTVYFFTKKQNKGTDMSENLAWGGWEYPALTRNTKVKEIVQVDPNEAGDKGHVIWKQGNGHSPKAPRG
;
A
#
# COMPACT_ATOMS: atom_id res chain seq x y z
N MET A 1 6.26 -34.92 24.04
CA MET A 1 5.53 -34.18 22.98
C MET A 1 5.73 -32.69 23.22
N LYS A 2 6.42 -31.99 22.31
CA LYS A 2 6.68 -30.55 22.38
C LYS A 2 5.93 -29.89 21.23
N PHE A 3 5.01 -28.97 21.51
CA PHE A 3 4.44 -28.07 20.52
C PHE A 3 5.34 -26.82 20.44
N PRO A 4 5.77 -26.36 19.26
CA PRO A 4 6.38 -25.05 19.14
C PRO A 4 5.29 -23.98 19.06
N ALA A 5 5.50 -22.93 19.84
CA ALA A 5 4.69 -21.73 19.92
C ALA A 5 4.61 -21.01 18.56
N SER A 6 3.39 -20.72 18.12
CA SER A 6 3.13 -19.83 17.00
C SER A 6 3.53 -18.40 17.35
N ILE A 7 4.51 -17.88 16.60
CA ILE A 7 4.95 -16.49 16.68
C ILE A 7 3.87 -15.61 16.03
N LEU A 8 3.22 -14.82 16.87
CA LEU A 8 2.32 -13.74 16.52
C LEU A 8 3.17 -12.58 15.98
N SER A 9 3.37 -12.47 14.66
CA SER A 9 4.00 -11.30 14.05
C SER A 9 3.04 -10.11 14.08
N ILE A 10 3.11 -9.36 15.17
CA ILE A 10 2.47 -8.07 15.37
C ILE A 10 3.26 -7.02 14.57
N PHE A 11 2.71 -6.52 13.47
CA PHE A 11 3.19 -5.29 12.83
C PHE A 11 2.58 -4.08 13.55
N LEU A 12 3.23 -3.66 14.63
CA LEU A 12 2.93 -2.42 15.34
C LEU A 12 3.79 -1.30 14.75
N PHE A 13 3.23 -0.54 13.79
CA PHE A 13 3.83 0.72 13.36
C PHE A 13 3.42 1.81 14.35
N PHE A 14 4.29 2.10 15.33
CA PHE A 14 4.20 3.32 16.12
C PHE A 14 4.71 4.50 15.29
N LEU A 15 3.84 5.49 15.10
CA LEU A 15 4.20 6.85 14.69
C LEU A 15 5.03 7.48 15.83
N ALA A 16 6.33 7.64 15.63
CA ALA A 16 7.12 8.57 16.42
C ALA A 16 6.97 9.97 15.79
N PHE A 17 6.11 10.80 16.38
CA PHE A 17 6.16 12.25 16.20
C PHE A 17 7.18 12.82 17.20
N VAL A 18 8.21 13.48 16.68
CA VAL A 18 9.07 14.39 17.43
C VAL A 18 8.27 15.67 17.66
N SER A 19 8.16 16.11 18.91
CA SER A 19 7.59 17.41 19.27
C SER A 19 8.69 18.39 19.69
N ILE A 20 8.72 19.54 18.99
CA ILE A 20 8.76 20.94 19.50
C ILE A 20 10.07 21.32 20.25
N SER A 21 10.79 22.42 20.02
CA SER A 21 10.62 23.72 19.36
C SER A 21 12.01 24.34 19.22
N ASP A 22 12.19 25.29 18.29
CA ASP A 22 12.71 26.60 18.70
C ASP A 22 12.31 27.69 17.70
N ALA A 23 11.87 28.78 18.28
CA ALA A 23 11.25 29.92 17.65
C ALA A 23 12.29 30.89 17.08
N LEU A 24 12.03 31.42 15.89
CA LEU A 24 12.46 32.77 15.54
C LEU A 24 11.34 33.44 14.73
N ALA A 25 10.87 34.56 15.27
CA ALA A 25 9.85 35.43 14.72
C ALA A 25 10.43 36.40 13.67
N ILE A 26 9.51 37.22 13.09
CA ILE A 26 9.67 38.48 12.32
C ILE A 26 9.44 38.31 10.80
N PRO A 27 8.76 39.25 10.09
CA PRO A 27 7.56 40.05 10.38
C PRO A 27 6.46 39.86 9.31
N GLN A 28 5.25 40.38 9.57
CA GLN A 28 4.19 40.48 8.57
C GLN A 28 4.51 41.56 7.52
N GLU A 29 4.38 41.20 6.25
CA GLU A 29 4.24 42.17 5.16
C GLU A 29 2.91 41.94 4.44
N ASN A 30 2.05 42.97 4.50
CA ASN A 30 0.76 43.01 3.84
C ASN A 30 0.96 43.14 2.32
N THR A 31 0.42 42.20 1.55
CA THR A 31 0.01 42.46 0.18
C THR A 31 -1.42 41.97 -0.03
N ASN A 32 -2.27 42.93 -0.38
CA ASN A 32 -3.63 42.75 -0.87
C ASN A 32 -3.64 41.99 -2.21
N ILE A 33 -4.85 41.53 -2.58
CA ILE A 33 -5.37 41.16 -3.91
C ILE A 33 -5.29 39.65 -4.24
N LEU A 34 -6.41 38.94 -4.06
CA LEU A 34 -7.27 38.34 -5.12
C LEU A 34 -8.48 37.63 -4.47
N PRO A 35 -9.63 37.54 -5.15
CA PRO A 35 -10.90 37.09 -4.56
C PRO A 35 -10.91 35.59 -4.23
N GLU A 36 -11.61 35.31 -3.15
CA GLU A 36 -11.88 34.05 -2.50
C GLU A 36 -12.74 33.13 -3.40
N GLU A 37 -12.10 32.34 -4.26
CA GLU A 37 -12.69 31.16 -4.91
C GLU A 37 -11.71 29.98 -4.75
N ASP A 38 -12.25 28.78 -4.48
CA ASP A 38 -11.55 27.50 -4.20
C ASP A 38 -11.14 27.16 -2.74
N GLN A 39 -11.93 27.58 -1.75
CA GLN A 39 -12.10 26.79 -0.51
C GLN A 39 -13.52 26.24 -0.37
N GLN A 40 -13.99 25.50 -1.37
CA GLN A 40 -15.02 24.51 -1.13
C GLN A 40 -14.35 23.21 -0.67
N LEU A 41 -13.76 23.27 0.53
CA LEU A 41 -13.61 22.08 1.36
C LEU A 41 -15.03 21.57 1.61
N ASP A 42 -15.41 20.53 0.87
CA ASP A 42 -16.55 19.68 1.15
C ASP A 42 -16.34 19.02 2.53
N SER A 43 -16.66 19.81 3.55
CA SER A 43 -16.60 19.50 4.98
C SER A 43 -17.94 19.01 5.50
N GLY A 44 -18.88 18.72 4.59
CA GLY A 44 -20.28 18.64 4.94
C GLY A 44 -20.97 17.36 4.52
N HIS A 45 -20.27 16.23 4.35
CA HIS A 45 -20.86 14.89 4.50
C HIS A 45 -19.72 13.84 4.48
N LEU A 46 -19.06 13.67 5.64
CA LEU A 46 -18.40 12.41 5.98
C LEU A 46 -19.48 11.34 6.18
N VAL A 47 -20.23 11.01 5.12
CA VAL A 47 -21.05 9.81 5.07
C VAL A 47 -20.10 8.66 5.38
N LYS A 48 -20.48 7.75 6.28
CA LYS A 48 -19.89 6.41 6.33
C LYS A 48 -19.96 5.83 4.92
N ARG A 49 -18.88 5.98 4.14
CA ARG A 49 -18.85 5.56 2.73
C ARG A 49 -18.91 4.03 2.74
N GLY A 50 -20.10 3.50 2.44
CA GLY A 50 -20.44 2.08 2.52
C GLY A 50 -21.85 1.78 3.03
N CYS A 51 -22.58 2.73 3.62
CA CYS A 51 -23.94 2.51 4.11
C CYS A 51 -24.97 3.11 3.12
N VAL A 52 -25.84 2.26 2.55
CA VAL A 52 -27.07 2.73 1.87
C VAL A 52 -28.08 3.08 2.98
N PRO A 53 -28.67 4.28 3.04
CA PRO A 53 -29.51 4.70 4.16
C PRO A 53 -30.84 3.96 4.32
N SER A 54 -31.13 2.91 3.55
CA SER A 54 -32.50 2.44 3.36
C SER A 54 -32.97 1.27 4.23
N LYS A 55 -32.15 0.64 5.10
CA LYS A 55 -32.63 -0.46 5.97
C LYS A 55 -31.97 -0.54 7.36
N PRO A 56 -32.75 -0.72 8.44
CA PRO A 56 -32.24 -0.76 9.82
C PRO A 56 -31.65 -2.11 10.26
N SER A 57 -31.10 -2.93 9.36
CA SER A 57 -30.47 -4.22 9.74
C SER A 57 -29.10 -4.48 9.12
N ASP A 58 -28.50 -3.49 8.45
CA ASP A 58 -27.22 -3.71 7.78
C ASP A 58 -26.06 -3.39 8.73
N VAL A 59 -25.37 -4.45 9.15
CA VAL A 59 -24.06 -4.37 9.81
C VAL A 59 -23.12 -3.60 8.87
N CYS A 60 -22.94 -2.30 9.06
CA CYS A 60 -21.95 -1.54 8.31
C CYS A 60 -20.56 -2.10 8.66
N THR A 61 -20.03 -2.93 7.77
CA THR A 61 -18.68 -3.47 7.88
C THR A 61 -17.69 -2.32 7.68
N ASP A 62 -17.12 -1.82 8.77
CA ASP A 62 -16.41 -0.53 8.84
C ASP A 62 -15.11 -0.41 8.01
N VAL A 63 -14.76 -1.36 7.14
CA VAL A 63 -13.54 -1.33 6.29
C VAL A 63 -13.90 -1.08 4.82
N PRO A 64 -13.28 -0.11 4.10
CA PRO A 64 -13.56 0.14 2.69
C PRO A 64 -13.37 -1.09 1.80
N THR A 65 -14.13 -1.18 0.71
CA THR A 65 -13.99 -2.23 -0.31
C THR A 65 -12.76 -2.00 -1.19
N VAL A 66 -12.23 -3.06 -1.82
CA VAL A 66 -11.09 -2.92 -2.75
C VAL A 66 -11.41 -2.02 -3.92
N ALA A 67 -12.57 -2.17 -4.55
CA ALA A 67 -12.97 -1.31 -5.67
C ALA A 67 -12.94 0.19 -5.31
N PHE A 68 -13.41 0.55 -4.10
CA PHE A 68 -13.33 1.93 -3.61
C PHE A 68 -11.88 2.38 -3.39
N LEU A 69 -11.03 1.51 -2.85
CA LEU A 69 -9.62 1.80 -2.63
C LEU A 69 -8.85 1.94 -3.96
N VAL A 70 -9.19 1.16 -4.99
CA VAL A 70 -8.65 1.32 -6.35
C VAL A 70 -8.99 2.71 -6.88
N THR A 71 -10.22 3.20 -6.71
CA THR A 71 -10.59 4.57 -7.09
C THR A 71 -9.74 5.61 -6.35
N LYS A 72 -9.50 5.43 -5.05
CA LYS A 72 -8.66 6.36 -4.27
C LYS A 72 -7.20 6.35 -4.72
N ILE A 73 -6.64 5.19 -5.04
CA ILE A 73 -5.29 5.06 -5.60
C ILE A 73 -5.18 5.76 -6.96
N GLN A 74 -6.19 5.58 -7.82
CA GLN A 74 -6.24 6.23 -9.14
C GLN A 74 -6.36 7.76 -9.02
N GLN A 75 -7.15 8.25 -8.06
CA GLN A 75 -7.27 9.69 -7.76
C GLN A 75 -5.93 10.30 -7.31
N HIS A 76 -5.10 9.56 -6.58
CA HIS A 76 -3.74 10.01 -6.19
C HIS A 76 -2.77 10.05 -7.39
N GLY A 77 -3.04 9.26 -8.44
CA GLY A 77 -2.43 9.43 -9.76
C GLY A 77 -0.97 8.97 -9.89
N LYS A 78 -0.42 8.24 -8.92
CA LYS A 78 0.95 7.70 -8.97
C LYS A 78 1.03 6.28 -9.52
N VAL A 79 0.14 5.41 -9.07
CA VAL A 79 0.10 3.99 -9.49
C VAL A 79 -0.38 3.88 -10.93
N GLY A 80 0.20 2.94 -11.69
CA GLY A 80 -0.03 2.77 -13.12
C GLY A 80 0.88 3.63 -14.00
N LYS A 81 1.31 4.81 -13.52
CA LYS A 81 2.32 5.64 -14.20
C LYS A 81 3.76 5.27 -13.83
N ARG A 82 3.97 4.68 -12.64
CA ARG A 82 5.26 4.22 -12.11
C ARG A 82 5.27 2.72 -11.90
N ASP A 83 6.46 2.12 -11.81
CA ASP A 83 6.61 0.71 -11.47
C ASP A 83 6.29 0.50 -9.98
N SER A 84 5.56 -0.56 -9.68
CA SER A 84 5.04 -0.82 -8.34
C SER A 84 6.02 -1.66 -7.55
N LEU A 85 6.40 -1.21 -6.35
CA LEU A 85 7.29 -1.92 -5.45
C LEU A 85 6.49 -2.52 -4.29
N PHE A 86 6.47 -3.85 -4.23
CA PHE A 86 5.92 -4.65 -3.14
C PHE A 86 7.06 -5.26 -2.34
N TYR A 87 6.83 -5.57 -1.07
CA TYR A 87 7.86 -6.19 -0.24
C TYR A 87 7.28 -7.11 0.83
N SER A 88 8.07 -8.09 1.23
CA SER A 88 7.76 -8.93 2.38
C SER A 88 9.05 -9.38 3.06
N ASP A 89 9.04 -9.44 4.39
CA ASP A 89 10.15 -9.95 5.21
C ASP A 89 11.51 -9.24 4.98
N LEU A 90 11.52 -7.91 4.80
CA LEU A 90 12.77 -7.12 4.61
C LEU A 90 13.33 -6.45 5.88
N GLY A 91 12.81 -6.80 7.06
CA GLY A 91 13.37 -6.37 8.34
C GLY A 91 12.94 -4.98 8.84
N GLY A 92 11.65 -4.64 8.73
CA GLY A 92 11.05 -3.50 9.44
C GLY A 92 10.92 -2.21 8.63
N SER A 93 10.95 -1.06 9.32
CA SER A 93 10.58 0.28 8.82
C SER A 93 11.40 0.77 7.61
N GLY A 94 12.59 0.21 7.38
CA GLY A 94 13.45 0.55 6.23
C GLY A 94 13.15 -0.19 4.93
N ALA A 95 12.15 -1.08 4.89
CA ALA A 95 11.87 -1.91 3.72
C ALA A 95 11.59 -1.11 2.44
N ILE A 96 10.79 -0.03 2.54
CA ILE A 96 10.45 0.83 1.41
C ILE A 96 11.68 1.59 0.90
N ALA A 97 12.48 2.16 1.81
CA ALA A 97 13.71 2.86 1.44
C ALA A 97 14.67 1.90 0.71
N LYS A 98 14.89 0.72 1.28
CA LYS A 98 15.74 -0.32 0.70
C LYS A 98 15.28 -0.76 -0.70
N ALA A 99 13.98 -1.02 -0.87
CA ALA A 99 13.40 -1.36 -2.18
C ALA A 99 13.57 -0.23 -3.20
N SER A 100 13.33 1.02 -2.76
CA SER A 100 13.45 2.21 -3.61
C SER A 100 14.89 2.48 -4.03
N ASP A 101 15.85 2.33 -3.12
CA ASP A 101 17.29 2.49 -3.38
C ASP A 101 17.79 1.43 -4.37
N TRP A 102 17.39 0.17 -4.17
CA TRP A 102 17.72 -0.90 -5.11
C TRP A 102 17.15 -0.58 -6.50
N TYR A 103 15.89 -0.17 -6.58
CA TYR A 103 15.22 0.15 -7.85
C TYR A 103 15.93 1.31 -8.57
N LYS A 104 16.21 2.42 -7.87
CA LYS A 104 16.91 3.58 -8.41
C LYS A 104 18.28 3.20 -8.98
N LYS A 105 19.00 2.31 -8.31
CA LYS A 105 20.33 1.86 -8.73
C LYS A 105 20.30 0.91 -9.92
N ASN A 106 19.34 -0.02 -9.96
CA ASN A 106 19.35 -1.13 -10.92
C ASN A 106 18.40 -0.93 -12.12
N VAL A 107 17.46 0.01 -12.02
CA VAL A 107 16.46 0.30 -13.07
C VAL A 107 16.52 1.79 -13.47
N PRO A 108 17.69 2.32 -13.91
CA PRO A 108 17.87 3.76 -14.14
C PRO A 108 17.03 4.33 -15.28
N LYS A 109 16.54 3.46 -16.18
CA LYS A 109 15.63 3.82 -17.30
C LYS A 109 14.17 3.42 -17.05
N GLY A 110 13.83 3.04 -15.81
CA GLY A 110 12.46 2.69 -15.42
C GLY A 110 11.55 3.91 -15.35
N ARG A 111 10.25 3.69 -15.11
CA ARG A 111 9.23 4.76 -15.06
C ARG A 111 9.22 5.54 -13.74
N GLY A 112 10.31 5.45 -12.96
CA GLY A 112 10.29 5.71 -11.52
C GLY A 112 9.51 4.63 -10.76
N SER A 113 9.49 4.73 -9.43
CA SER A 113 8.86 3.75 -8.55
C SER A 113 7.80 4.35 -7.65
N VAL A 114 6.86 3.52 -7.20
CA VAL A 114 5.90 3.83 -6.14
C VAL A 114 5.76 2.63 -5.20
N ALA A 115 5.78 2.88 -3.90
CA ALA A 115 5.59 1.89 -2.85
C ALA A 115 4.40 2.26 -1.96
N PHE A 116 4.03 1.36 -1.04
CA PHE A 116 2.81 1.42 -0.23
C PHE A 116 2.57 2.75 0.52
N ASP A 117 3.63 3.41 0.99
CA ASP A 117 3.56 4.70 1.68
C ASP A 117 3.08 5.87 0.80
N ASN A 118 3.06 5.69 -0.52
CA ASN A 118 2.80 6.74 -1.48
C ASN A 118 1.79 6.36 -2.58
N ILE A 119 1.01 5.30 -2.38
CA ILE A 119 -0.04 4.87 -3.32
C ILE A 119 -1.33 5.67 -3.18
N ILE A 120 -1.52 6.36 -2.06
CA ILE A 120 -2.74 7.10 -1.72
C ILE A 120 -2.39 8.37 -0.96
N ASN A 121 -3.32 9.33 -0.90
CA ASN A 121 -3.15 10.54 -0.12
C ASN A 121 -2.99 10.23 1.38
N GLU A 122 -1.88 10.69 1.97
CA GLU A 122 -1.52 10.38 3.35
C GLU A 122 -2.53 10.93 4.38
N LYS A 123 -3.05 12.15 4.16
CA LYS A 123 -4.06 12.74 5.05
C LYS A 123 -5.34 11.91 5.04
N TRP A 124 -5.78 11.49 3.86
CA TRP A 124 -6.94 10.61 3.72
C TRP A 124 -6.70 9.25 4.38
N TYR A 125 -5.55 8.63 4.16
CA TYR A 125 -5.19 7.35 4.78
C TYR A 125 -5.24 7.43 6.32
N LYS A 126 -4.64 8.48 6.90
CA LYS A 126 -4.64 8.72 8.35
C LYS A 126 -6.06 8.92 8.88
N ALA A 127 -6.88 9.72 8.19
CA ALA A 127 -8.27 9.94 8.57
C ALA A 127 -9.08 8.62 8.53
N GLN A 128 -8.90 7.80 7.49
CA GLN A 128 -9.57 6.51 7.37
C GLN A 128 -9.13 5.54 8.48
N ALA A 129 -7.83 5.45 8.77
CA ALA A 129 -7.31 4.61 9.84
C ALA A 129 -7.84 5.04 11.22
N ASN A 130 -7.91 6.35 11.48
CA ASN A 130 -8.47 6.90 12.72
C ASN A 130 -9.98 6.58 12.85
N ALA A 131 -10.74 6.65 11.75
CA ALA A 131 -12.17 6.33 11.74
C ALA A 131 -12.47 4.85 12.05
N LEU A 132 -11.49 3.96 11.95
CA LEU A 132 -11.61 2.55 12.36
C LEU A 132 -11.55 2.36 13.88
N GLY A 133 -11.46 3.45 14.66
CA GLY A 133 -11.67 3.46 16.11
C GLY A 133 -10.60 2.70 16.89
N GLY A 134 -9.35 2.67 16.40
CA GLY A 134 -8.23 2.01 17.07
C GLY A 134 -8.28 0.47 17.05
N SER A 135 -9.24 -0.14 16.33
CA SER A 135 -9.29 -1.59 16.17
C SER A 135 -8.13 -2.09 15.29
N MET A 136 -7.13 -2.72 15.90
CA MET A 136 -5.99 -3.30 15.18
C MET A 136 -6.42 -4.27 14.08
N ALA A 137 -7.46 -5.08 14.32
CA ALA A 137 -7.98 -6.02 13.33
C ALA A 137 -8.61 -5.31 12.11
N LYS A 138 -9.36 -4.22 12.33
CA LYS A 138 -9.94 -3.44 11.22
C LYS A 138 -8.86 -2.69 10.45
N VAL A 139 -7.85 -2.14 11.13
CA VAL A 139 -6.71 -1.46 10.50
C VAL A 139 -5.88 -2.45 9.66
N ASP A 140 -5.58 -3.64 10.19
CA ASP A 140 -4.90 -4.70 9.45
C ASP A 140 -5.70 -5.11 8.20
N GLN A 141 -7.02 -5.31 8.34
CA GLN A 141 -7.88 -5.61 7.20
C GLN A 141 -7.91 -4.47 6.17
N PHE A 142 -7.98 -3.21 6.61
CA PHE A 142 -7.90 -2.04 5.74
C PHE A 142 -6.58 -2.00 4.96
N GLN A 143 -5.45 -2.21 5.63
CA GLN A 143 -4.14 -2.22 5.00
C GLN A 143 -4.00 -3.35 3.98
N LYS A 144 -4.49 -4.56 4.30
CA LYS A 144 -4.50 -5.71 3.38
C LYS A 144 -5.36 -5.47 2.14
N ARG A 145 -6.55 -4.87 2.30
CA ARG A 145 -7.39 -4.47 1.15
C ARG A 145 -6.76 -3.35 0.33
N LEU A 146 -6.11 -2.38 0.97
CA LEU A 146 -5.40 -1.32 0.27
C LEU A 146 -4.21 -1.86 -0.54
N SER A 147 -3.53 -2.87 0.01
CA SER A 147 -2.44 -3.61 -0.63
C SER A 147 -2.95 -4.43 -1.83
N GLN A 148 -4.12 -5.08 -1.73
CA GLN A 148 -4.80 -5.69 -2.89
C GLN A 148 -5.18 -4.64 -3.95
N ALA A 149 -5.78 -3.52 -3.53
CA ALA A 149 -6.14 -2.43 -4.43
C ALA A 149 -4.92 -1.83 -5.17
N PHE A 150 -3.77 -1.79 -4.51
CA PHE A 150 -2.51 -1.42 -5.14
C PHE A 150 -2.16 -2.40 -6.27
N ALA A 151 -2.20 -3.70 -5.99
CA ALA A 151 -1.97 -4.74 -7.00
C ALA A 151 -2.94 -4.66 -8.19
N GLU A 152 -4.22 -4.37 -7.95
CA GLU A 152 -5.24 -4.21 -9.01
C GLU A 152 -5.04 -2.92 -9.83
N ALA A 153 -4.44 -1.88 -9.24
CA ALA A 153 -4.14 -0.62 -9.92
C ALA A 153 -2.78 -0.64 -10.65
N SER A 154 -1.86 -1.54 -10.28
CA SER A 154 -0.52 -1.68 -10.87
C SER A 154 -0.57 -2.02 -12.36
N GLN A 155 0.50 -1.67 -13.09
CA GLN A 155 0.64 -1.91 -14.53
C GLN A 155 2.12 -2.07 -14.89
N GLY A 156 2.41 -2.80 -15.97
CA GLY A 156 3.78 -3.01 -16.47
C GLY A 156 4.56 -4.03 -15.64
N THR A 157 5.86 -3.78 -15.46
CA THR A 157 6.72 -4.58 -14.59
C THR A 157 6.47 -4.20 -13.12
N VAL A 158 6.26 -5.22 -12.30
CA VAL A 158 6.11 -5.09 -10.85
C VAL A 158 7.31 -5.73 -10.17
N TYR A 159 7.82 -5.10 -9.12
CA TYR A 159 8.96 -5.60 -8.37
C TYR A 159 8.51 -6.05 -6.98
N PHE A 160 8.92 -7.26 -6.61
CA PHE A 160 8.66 -7.86 -5.32
C PHE A 160 9.98 -8.07 -4.56
N PHE A 161 10.16 -7.35 -3.46
CA PHE A 161 11.38 -7.40 -2.69
C PHE A 161 11.20 -8.30 -1.46
N THR A 162 11.99 -9.37 -1.39
CA THR A 162 11.97 -10.29 -0.26
C THR A 162 13.31 -11.01 -0.14
N LYS A 163 13.58 -11.66 0.99
CA LYS A 163 14.82 -12.43 1.14
C LYS A 163 14.84 -13.62 0.18
N LYS A 164 16.02 -13.99 -0.30
CA LYS A 164 16.24 -15.03 -1.33
C LYS A 164 15.67 -16.39 -0.97
N GLN A 165 15.63 -16.74 0.31
CA GLN A 165 15.02 -18.00 0.77
C GLN A 165 13.50 -18.04 0.62
N ASN A 166 12.83 -16.90 0.44
CA ASN A 166 11.39 -16.86 0.26
C ASN A 166 11.05 -17.17 -1.20
N LYS A 167 10.14 -18.12 -1.40
CA LYS A 167 9.56 -18.41 -2.71
C LYS A 167 8.35 -17.51 -2.93
N GLY A 168 8.51 -16.42 -3.68
CA GLY A 168 7.45 -15.42 -3.88
C GLY A 168 6.17 -15.99 -4.49
N THR A 169 6.24 -17.09 -5.24
CA THR A 169 5.05 -17.76 -5.79
C THR A 169 4.28 -18.63 -4.80
N ASP A 170 4.82 -18.84 -3.59
CA ASP A 170 4.27 -19.76 -2.60
C ASP A 170 4.46 -19.25 -1.16
N MET A 171 4.12 -17.98 -0.94
CA MET A 171 4.14 -17.40 0.41
C MET A 171 2.84 -17.68 1.16
N SER A 172 2.92 -17.64 2.50
CA SER A 172 1.77 -17.82 3.38
C SER A 172 0.64 -16.84 3.07
N GLU A 173 -0.59 -17.33 3.06
CA GLU A 173 -1.81 -16.53 2.86
C GLU A 173 -2.11 -15.59 4.02
N ASN A 174 -1.38 -15.69 5.13
CA ASN A 174 -1.48 -14.74 6.24
C ASN A 174 -0.65 -13.48 5.98
N LEU A 175 0.29 -13.52 5.03
CA LEU A 175 1.06 -12.36 4.59
C LEU A 175 0.31 -11.62 3.49
N ALA A 176 0.40 -10.28 3.46
CA ALA A 176 -0.19 -9.44 2.43
C ALA A 176 0.14 -9.96 1.02
N TRP A 177 1.42 -10.29 0.80
CA TRP A 177 1.88 -10.84 -0.48
C TRP A 177 1.16 -12.12 -0.91
N GLY A 178 1.13 -13.14 -0.05
CA GLY A 178 0.59 -14.45 -0.39
C GLY A 178 -0.93 -14.51 -0.50
N GLY A 179 -1.65 -13.70 0.29
CA GLY A 179 -3.12 -13.73 0.35
C GLY A 179 -3.83 -12.64 -0.45
N TRP A 180 -3.17 -11.51 -0.74
CA TRP A 180 -3.83 -10.33 -1.31
C TRP A 180 -3.12 -9.82 -2.57
N GLU A 181 -1.81 -9.62 -2.52
CA GLU A 181 -1.08 -8.94 -3.60
C GLU A 181 -0.79 -9.87 -4.78
N TYR A 182 -0.07 -10.98 -4.56
CA TYR A 182 0.33 -11.89 -5.63
C TYR A 182 -0.88 -12.49 -6.37
N PRO A 183 -1.93 -12.98 -5.69
CA PRO A 183 -3.16 -13.40 -6.36
C PRO A 183 -3.83 -12.31 -7.21
N ALA A 184 -3.84 -11.06 -6.77
CA ALA A 184 -4.42 -9.95 -7.53
C ALA A 184 -3.55 -9.55 -8.72
N LEU A 185 -2.23 -9.45 -8.54
CA LEU A 185 -1.26 -9.13 -9.59
C LEU A 185 -1.33 -10.12 -10.75
N THR A 186 -1.39 -11.42 -10.45
CA THR A 186 -1.44 -12.47 -11.48
C THR A 186 -2.75 -12.47 -12.28
N ARG A 187 -3.81 -11.81 -11.78
CA ARG A 187 -5.11 -11.63 -12.47
C ARG A 187 -5.24 -10.27 -13.16
N ASN A 188 -4.34 -9.34 -12.85
CA ASN A 188 -4.35 -8.00 -13.43
C ASN A 188 -3.77 -8.04 -14.86
N THR A 189 -4.63 -7.87 -15.86
CA THR A 189 -4.27 -7.93 -17.29
C THR A 189 -3.28 -6.85 -17.74
N LYS A 190 -3.09 -5.81 -16.92
CA LYS A 190 -2.16 -4.70 -17.17
C LYS A 190 -0.75 -4.97 -16.62
N VAL A 191 -0.59 -5.97 -15.74
CA VAL A 191 0.73 -6.41 -15.25
C VAL A 191 1.35 -7.34 -16.30
N LYS A 192 2.61 -7.10 -16.63
CA LYS A 192 3.35 -7.86 -17.64
C LYS A 192 4.23 -8.93 -17.01
N GLU A 193 4.90 -8.58 -15.92
CA GLU A 193 5.76 -9.50 -15.18
C GLU A 193 5.92 -9.05 -13.73
N ILE A 194 6.27 -10.00 -12.88
CA ILE A 194 6.64 -9.80 -11.48
C ILE A 194 8.09 -10.27 -11.32
N VAL A 195 8.97 -9.33 -10.98
CA VAL A 195 10.39 -9.57 -10.73
C VAL A 195 10.61 -9.66 -9.23
N GLN A 196 11.06 -10.81 -8.74
CA GLN A 196 11.48 -10.99 -7.35
C GLN A 196 12.95 -10.58 -7.19
N VAL A 197 13.25 -9.85 -6.12
CA VAL A 197 14.59 -9.33 -5.80
C VAL A 197 14.87 -9.53 -4.32
N ASP A 198 16.07 -10.00 -3.96
CA ASP A 198 16.62 -9.82 -2.62
C ASP A 198 17.56 -8.61 -2.58
N PRO A 199 17.15 -7.47 -2.01
CA PRO A 199 17.99 -6.29 -1.97
C PRO A 199 19.15 -6.38 -0.97
N ASN A 200 19.23 -7.44 -0.15
CA ASN A 200 20.35 -7.68 0.76
C ASN A 200 21.47 -8.50 0.09
N GLU A 201 21.16 -9.20 -0.99
CA GLU A 201 22.13 -10.01 -1.73
C GLU A 201 22.89 -9.12 -2.71
N ALA A 202 24.19 -8.96 -2.47
CA ALA A 202 25.04 -8.14 -3.31
C ALA A 202 25.02 -8.66 -4.76
N GLY A 203 24.60 -7.80 -5.69
CA GLY A 203 24.56 -8.12 -7.10
C GLY A 203 23.29 -8.79 -7.60
N ASP A 204 22.29 -9.06 -6.74
CA ASP A 204 20.99 -9.53 -7.21
C ASP A 204 20.36 -8.51 -8.17
N LYS A 205 20.09 -8.96 -9.40
CA LYS A 205 19.47 -8.19 -10.49
C LYS A 205 17.97 -8.45 -10.60
N GLY A 206 17.43 -9.32 -9.75
CA GLY A 206 16.07 -9.80 -9.81
C GLY A 206 15.91 -10.94 -10.82
N HIS A 207 14.85 -11.71 -10.61
CA HIS A 207 14.42 -12.76 -11.52
C HIS A 207 12.90 -12.76 -11.66
N VAL A 208 12.41 -13.11 -12.85
CA VAL A 208 10.96 -13.15 -13.12
C VAL A 208 10.35 -14.38 -12.44
N ILE A 209 9.42 -14.16 -11.52
CA ILE A 209 8.68 -15.23 -10.83
C ILE A 209 7.29 -15.47 -11.45
N TRP A 210 6.81 -14.52 -12.24
CA TRP A 210 5.57 -14.63 -12.99
C TRP A 210 5.59 -13.67 -14.17
N LYS A 211 5.00 -14.08 -15.30
CA LYS A 211 4.73 -13.20 -16.45
C LYS A 211 3.35 -13.47 -17.03
N GLN A 212 2.81 -12.48 -17.73
CA GLN A 212 1.53 -12.62 -18.43
C GLN A 212 1.57 -13.84 -19.35
N GLY A 213 0.57 -14.71 -19.22
CA GLY A 213 0.51 -16.01 -19.92
C GLY A 213 0.89 -17.22 -19.05
N ASN A 214 1.53 -17.05 -17.89
CA ASN A 214 1.82 -18.16 -16.96
C ASN A 214 0.59 -18.74 -16.24
N GLY A 215 -0.60 -18.16 -16.46
CA GLY A 215 -1.81 -18.45 -15.69
C GLY A 215 -1.87 -17.67 -14.37
N HIS A 216 -3.02 -17.74 -13.70
CA HIS A 216 -3.21 -17.06 -12.42
C HIS A 216 -2.58 -17.85 -11.27
N SER A 217 -2.29 -17.17 -10.16
CA SER A 217 -2.06 -17.86 -8.89
C SER A 217 -3.22 -18.82 -8.59
N PRO A 218 -2.96 -20.05 -8.10
CA PRO A 218 -4.02 -21.00 -7.74
C PRO A 218 -4.92 -20.47 -6.62
N LYS A 219 -4.40 -19.52 -5.82
CA LYS A 219 -5.14 -18.84 -4.75
C LYS A 219 -5.87 -17.62 -5.33
N ALA A 220 -7.09 -17.37 -4.86
CA ALA A 220 -7.81 -16.13 -5.14
C ALA A 220 -7.37 -15.03 -4.17
N PRO A 221 -7.40 -13.74 -4.57
CA PRO A 221 -7.18 -12.64 -3.64
C PRO A 221 -8.27 -12.61 -2.55
N ARG A 222 -7.88 -12.29 -1.32
CA ARG A 222 -8.71 -12.50 -0.11
C ARG A 222 -9.68 -11.37 0.25
N GLY A 223 -9.77 -10.29 -0.51
CA GLY A 223 -10.91 -9.39 -0.39
C GLY A 223 -10.70 -8.02 -0.95
#